data_AF-A0A7W1Z5P1-F1
#
_entry.id   AF-A0A7W1Z5P1-F1
#
_cell.length_a   1.000
_cell.length_b   1.000
_cell.length_c   1.000
_cell.angle_alpha   90.00
_cell.angle_beta   90.00
_cell.angle_gamma   90.00
#
_symmetry.space_group_name_H-M   'P 1'
#
loop_
_entity.id
_entity.type
_entity.pdbx_description
1 polymer ?
#
loop_
_entity_poly.entity_id
_entity_poly.type
_entity_poly.pdbx_seq_one_letter_code
_entity_poly.pdbx_strand_id
1 'polypeptide(L)' 'HKGPERRRGVDRSNLLTPGLEQGWLCFEAESEKRRLTPIPPEWDQGTDEDLAALCSRATARPQVT' A
#
# COMPACT_ATOMS: atom_id res chain seq x y z
N HIS A 1 14.40 8.52 19.56
CA HIS A 1 13.58 7.34 19.86
C HIS A 1 12.59 7.16 18.72
N LYS A 2 12.75 6.09 17.94
CA LYS A 2 11.98 5.75 16.73
C LYS A 2 10.53 5.44 17.13
N GLY A 3 9.54 6.08 16.51
CA GLY A 3 8.12 5.88 16.81
C GLY A 3 7.67 4.42 16.60
N PRO A 4 6.59 3.97 17.27
CA PRO A 4 6.27 2.55 17.42
C PRO A 4 5.75 1.92 16.13
N GLU A 5 6.28 0.72 15.89
CA GLU A 5 5.82 -0.36 15.01
C GLU A 5 4.49 -0.11 14.28
N ARG A 6 4.57 0.34 13.03
CA ARG A 6 3.40 0.48 12.15
C ARG A 6 2.97 -0.90 11.67
N ARG A 7 2.03 -1.49 12.41
CA ARG A 7 1.08 -2.57 12.05
C ARG A 7 1.58 -3.59 11.00
N ARG A 8 1.99 -4.78 11.48
CA ARG A 8 1.98 -6.02 10.68
C ARG A 8 0.54 -6.28 10.21
N GLY A 9 0.23 -5.90 8.97
CA GLY A 9 -1.06 -6.13 8.35
C GLY A 9 -1.27 -7.60 8.05
N VAL A 10 -1.89 -8.29 9.00
CA VAL A 10 -2.70 -9.52 8.92
C VAL A 10 -2.46 -10.40 7.68
N ASP A 11 -1.78 -11.52 7.91
CA ASP A 11 -1.83 -12.72 7.07
C ASP A 11 -3.29 -13.17 6.85
N ARG A 12 -3.80 -13.01 5.62
CA ARG A 12 -5.03 -13.66 5.11
C ARG A 12 -4.74 -14.24 3.74
N SER A 13 -3.71 -15.09 3.69
CA SER A 13 -2.99 -15.53 2.50
C SER A 13 -3.74 -16.41 1.49
N ASN A 14 -5.08 -16.38 1.40
CA ASN A 14 -5.78 -17.36 0.56
C ASN A 14 -6.85 -16.83 -0.41
N LEU A 15 -6.95 -15.52 -0.63
CA LEU A 15 -7.84 -14.93 -1.67
C LEU A 15 -7.20 -13.74 -2.39
N LEU A 16 -5.89 -13.77 -2.61
CA LEU A 16 -5.19 -12.66 -3.27
C LEU A 16 -5.58 -12.62 -4.75
N THR A 17 -5.95 -11.43 -5.23
CA THR A 17 -6.14 -11.16 -6.66
C THR A 17 -4.80 -11.48 -7.38
N PRO A 18 -4.82 -12.16 -8.54
CA PRO A 18 -3.59 -12.46 -9.27
C PRO A 18 -2.75 -11.18 -9.46
N GLY A 19 -1.46 -11.24 -9.11
CA GLY A 19 -0.55 -10.08 -9.10
C GLY A 19 -0.39 -9.36 -7.75
N LEU A 20 -1.11 -9.75 -6.69
CA LEU A 20 -0.93 -9.24 -5.32
C LEU A 20 -0.22 -10.24 -4.39
N GLU A 21 0.33 -11.32 -4.94
CA GLU A 21 0.89 -12.46 -4.22
C GLU A 21 2.13 -12.12 -3.39
N GLN A 22 2.87 -11.08 -3.79
CA GLN A 22 4.08 -10.61 -3.10
C GLN A 22 3.80 -9.51 -2.07
N GLY A 23 2.52 -9.35 -1.69
CA GLY A 23 2.06 -8.26 -0.84
C GLY A 23 1.86 -6.96 -1.61
N TRP A 24 1.11 -6.03 -1.03
CA TRP A 24 0.85 -4.72 -1.62
C TRP A 24 0.80 -3.64 -0.56
N LEU A 25 1.14 -2.43 -0.96
CA LEU A 25 0.90 -1.24 -0.19
C LEU A 25 -0.41 -0.60 -0.63
N CYS A 26 -1.24 -0.18 0.32
CA CYS A 26 -2.53 0.41 0.02
C CYS A 26 -2.57 1.87 0.46
N PHE A 27 -2.92 2.75 -0.47
CA PHE A 27 -3.23 4.15 -0.20
C PHE A 27 -4.74 4.32 -0.30
N GLU A 28 -5.33 4.99 0.69
CA GLU A 28 -6.77 5.22 0.77
C GLU A 28 -7.02 6.70 1.02
N ALA A 29 -7.90 7.28 0.20
CA ALA A 29 -8.49 8.58 0.37
C ALA A 29 -10.01 8.39 0.45
N GLU A 30 -10.73 9.42 0.89
CA GLU A 30 -12.19 9.34 1.08
C GLU A 30 -12.94 8.90 -0.19
N SER A 31 -12.39 9.21 -1.38
CA SER A 31 -13.01 8.90 -2.68
C SER A 31 -12.33 7.78 -3.46
N GLU A 32 -11.13 7.35 -3.09
CA GLU A 32 -10.38 6.38 -3.90
C GLU A 32 -9.43 5.49 -3.10
N LYS A 33 -9.14 4.33 -3.68
CA LYS A 33 -8.20 3.36 -3.13
C LYS A 33 -7.20 2.93 -4.18
N ARG A 34 -5.92 3.14 -3.91
CA ARG A 34 -4.81 2.74 -4.79
C ARG A 34 -3.99 1.65 -4.15
N ARG A 35 -3.50 0.72 -4.96
CA ARG A 35 -2.65 -0.38 -4.51
C ARG A 35 -1.35 -0.39 -5.31
N LEU A 36 -0.22 -0.52 -4.61
CA LEU A 36 1.10 -0.65 -5.20
C LEU A 36 1.63 -2.06 -4.92
N THR A 37 2.03 -2.75 -5.97
CA THR A 37 2.64 -4.09 -5.93
C THR A 37 3.85 -4.10 -6.86
N PRO A 38 5.00 -4.67 -6.45
CA PRO A 38 5.30 -5.21 -5.12
C PRO A 38 5.49 -4.11 -4.05
N ILE A 39 5.58 -4.50 -2.78
CA ILE A 39 5.90 -3.57 -1.68
C ILE A 39 7.33 -3.04 -1.86
N PRO A 40 7.56 -1.71 -1.95
CA PRO A 40 8.90 -1.14 -2.07
C PRO A 40 9.73 -1.40 -0.80
N PRO A 41 11.05 -1.59 -0.87
CA PRO A 41 11.89 -1.63 0.33
C PRO A 41 11.81 -0.29 1.08
N GLU A 42 11.87 -0.35 2.41
CA GLU A 42 11.98 0.83 3.28
C GLU A 42 10.86 1.88 3.14
N TRP A 43 9.72 1.54 2.53
CA TRP A 43 8.57 2.44 2.39
C TRP A 43 8.11 3.05 3.73
N ASP A 44 8.26 2.31 4.83
CA ASP A 44 7.92 2.75 6.19
C ASP A 44 8.89 3.81 6.75
N GLN A 45 10.10 3.89 6.19
CA GLN A 45 11.11 4.89 6.53
C GLN A 45 11.07 6.11 5.62
N GLY A 46 10.29 6.05 4.54
CA GLY A 46 10.11 7.16 3.60
C GLY A 46 9.39 8.34 4.24
N THR A 47 9.66 9.53 3.72
CA THR A 47 8.95 10.75 4.10
C THR A 47 7.52 10.76 3.53
N ASP A 48 6.70 11.71 3.96
CA ASP A 48 5.38 11.93 3.37
C ASP A 48 5.46 12.21 1.86
N GLU A 49 6.54 12.87 1.40
CA GLU A 49 6.82 13.12 -0.02
C GLU A 49 7.12 11.81 -0.78
N ASP A 50 7.92 10.92 -0.20
CA ASP A 50 8.19 9.59 -0.77
C ASP A 50 6.91 8.76 -0.85
N LEU A 51 6.09 8.78 0.20
CA LEU A 51 4.80 8.10 0.22
C LEU A 51 3.83 8.68 -0.82
N ALA A 52 3.84 9.99 -1.04
CA ALA A 52 3.04 10.64 -2.09
C ALA A 52 3.50 10.26 -3.50
N ALA A 53 4.82 10.14 -3.73
CA ALA A 53 5.37 9.63 -4.99
C ALA A 53 4.98 8.16 -5.22
N LEU A 54 5.03 7.33 -4.18
CA LEU A 54 4.58 5.93 -4.23
C LEU A 54 3.07 5.82 -4.48
N CYS A 55 2.27 6.70 -3.89
CA CYS A 55 0.82 6.79 -4.10
C CYS A 55 0.47 7.17 -5.55
N SER A 56 1.25 8.08 -6.13
CA SER A 56 1.10 8.47 -7.55
C SER A 56 1.40 7.32 -8.51
N ARG A 57 2.29 6.40 -8.13
CA ARG A 57 2.63 5.20 -8.90
C ARG A 57 1.67 4.03 -8.68
N ALA A 58 0.85 4.08 -7.63
CA ALA A 58 -0.07 3.02 -7.29
C ALA A 58 -1.25 2.96 -8.27
N THR A 59 -1.69 1.75 -8.61
CA THR A 59 -2.81 1.58 -9.53
C THR A 59 -4.10 1.96 -8.80
N ALA A 60 -4.78 2.99 -9.31
CA ALA A 60 -6.12 3.35 -8.86
C ALA A 60 -7.09 2.23 -9.23
N ARG A 61 -7.76 1.67 -8.23
CA ARG A 61 -8.85 0.75 -8.49
C ARG A 61 -10.11 1.60 -8.66
N PRO A 62 -10.74 1.65 -9.84
CA PRO A 62 -11.98 2.41 -9.99
C PRO A 62 -12.99 1.85 -8.99
N GLN A 63 -13.43 2.69 -8.05
CA GLN A 63 -14.56 2.35 -7.21
C GLN A 63 -15.79 2.52 -8.09
N VAL A 64 -16.43 1.41 -8.42
CA VAL A 64 -17.72 1.42 -9.10
C VAL A 64 -18.67 2.18 -8.17
N THR A 65 -19.14 3.35 -8.62
CA THR A 65 -20.15 4.17 -7.93
C THR A 65 -21.51 3.51 -8.03
#